data_AF-A0A8S4RAX5-F1
#
_entry.id   AF-A0A8S4RAX5-F1
#
_cell.length_a   1.000
_cell.length_b   1.000
_cell.length_c   1.000
_cell.angle_alpha   90.00
_cell.angle_beta   90.00
_cell.angle_gamma   90.00
#
_symmetry.space_group_name_H-M   'P 1'
#
loop_
_entity.id
_entity.type
_entity.pdbx_description
1 polymer ?
#
loop_
_entity_poly.entity_id
_entity_poly.type
_entity_poly.pdbx_seq_one_letter_code
_entity_poly.pdbx_strand_id
1 'polypeptide(L)'
;MIIKCIAKGFILNKYTYLRNPWNWLDFVVITSGYATIGMEVGNLAGLRTFRVLRALKTVSIMPGLKTIINALLHSFKQLAEVMTLTIFCLMVFALFALQVYMGELRNKCVQDLIVPAGENFTEEMWSSWISDPTHWMVDLEEVPIICGNLTGARHCPPQFTCLCVGPNPNHGYTNFDNFLWSMLTTFQLITLDYWENVYNMVLSSCGPMSVSFFTVVVFFGSFYLINLMLAVVALSYEEESQITQEVGMKPSVVRMATDAAPRWITPASRAHYRSLASRPGHQVLGGVLLRSQSVLRVVLLLHCIEVLRVSERKKDLNEHRDDSTFSFDPSSLSVRTLAKDSKKRIDARKGLLLASYSRKRTRRRKRGKSTIHHGNTVTGATER
;
A
#
# COMPACT_ATOMS: atom_id res chain seq x y z
N MET A 1 -13.28 27.24 -15.99
CA MET A 1 -14.36 26.30 -16.32
C MET A 1 -15.15 26.79 -17.52
N ILE A 2 -15.76 27.99 -17.48
CA ILE A 2 -16.59 28.56 -18.56
C ILE A 2 -15.93 28.47 -19.95
N ILE A 3 -14.68 28.92 -20.09
CA ILE A 3 -13.92 28.82 -21.34
C ILE A 3 -13.78 27.36 -21.83
N LYS A 4 -13.49 26.42 -20.92
CA LYS A 4 -13.37 24.99 -21.24
C LYS A 4 -14.74 24.37 -21.62
N CYS A 5 -15.83 24.81 -21.00
CA CYS A 5 -17.19 24.35 -21.29
C CYS A 5 -17.67 24.82 -22.67
N ILE A 6 -17.39 26.07 -23.03
CA ILE A 6 -17.72 26.63 -24.34
C ILE A 6 -16.89 25.94 -25.43
N ALA A 7 -15.59 25.75 -25.21
CA ALA A 7 -14.71 25.14 -26.21
C ALA A 7 -14.97 23.65 -26.47
N LYS A 8 -15.46 22.88 -25.49
CA LYS A 8 -15.65 21.42 -25.60
C LYS A 8 -17.12 20.97 -25.64
N GLY A 9 -18.06 21.88 -25.41
CA GLY A 9 -19.45 21.54 -25.10
C GLY A 9 -19.62 21.00 -23.68
N PHE A 10 -20.87 20.99 -23.19
CA PHE A 10 -21.20 20.67 -21.80
C PHE A 10 -21.50 19.18 -21.54
N ILE A 11 -22.42 18.54 -22.28
CA ILE A 11 -22.79 17.11 -22.10
C ILE A 11 -22.87 16.27 -23.40
N LEU A 12 -23.37 16.81 -24.52
CA LEU A 12 -23.94 15.99 -25.62
C LEU A 12 -22.94 15.34 -26.60
N ASN A 13 -21.67 15.76 -26.67
CA ASN A 13 -20.72 15.29 -27.69
C ASN A 13 -19.63 14.33 -27.12
N LYS A 14 -18.95 13.59 -28.01
CA LYS A 14 -17.92 12.60 -27.63
C LYS A 14 -16.69 13.23 -26.93
N TYR A 15 -16.38 14.50 -27.20
CA TYR A 15 -15.21 15.24 -26.67
C TYR A 15 -15.57 16.35 -25.69
N THR A 16 -16.48 16.04 -24.77
CA THR A 16 -17.13 17.02 -23.92
C THR A 16 -16.47 17.22 -22.56
N TYR A 17 -16.67 18.39 -21.95
CA TYR A 17 -16.02 18.81 -20.71
C TYR A 17 -16.16 17.78 -19.57
N LEU A 18 -17.37 17.25 -19.36
CA LEU A 18 -17.67 16.29 -18.29
C LEU A 18 -17.21 14.85 -18.57
N ARG A 19 -16.55 14.54 -19.69
CA ARG A 19 -16.05 13.16 -19.89
C ARG A 19 -14.67 12.93 -19.25
N ASN A 20 -13.96 14.00 -18.91
CA ASN A 20 -12.65 13.92 -18.28
C ASN A 20 -12.81 13.98 -16.74
N PRO A 21 -12.34 12.97 -15.98
CA PRO A 21 -12.47 12.94 -14.52
C PRO A 21 -11.80 14.14 -13.83
N TRP A 22 -10.72 14.68 -14.40
CA TRP A 22 -10.06 15.88 -13.87
C TRP A 22 -10.91 17.15 -14.01
N ASN A 23 -11.80 17.19 -15.00
CA ASN A 23 -12.73 18.29 -15.17
C ASN A 23 -13.95 18.17 -14.23
N TRP A 24 -14.29 16.96 -13.73
CA TRP A 24 -15.30 16.79 -12.68
C TRP A 24 -14.85 17.43 -11.37
N LEU A 25 -13.58 17.24 -10.99
CA LEU A 25 -13.01 17.91 -9.80
C LEU A 25 -13.07 19.43 -9.96
N ASP A 26 -12.64 19.96 -11.10
CA ASP A 26 -12.74 21.41 -11.41
C ASP A 26 -14.20 21.91 -11.31
N PHE A 27 -15.18 21.12 -11.79
CA PHE A 27 -16.60 21.45 -11.72
C PHE A 27 -17.12 21.48 -10.28
N VAL A 28 -16.88 20.41 -9.50
CA VAL A 28 -17.33 20.29 -8.11
C VAL A 28 -16.77 21.40 -7.22
N VAL A 29 -15.48 21.72 -7.34
CA VAL A 29 -14.85 22.79 -6.55
C VAL A 29 -15.48 24.15 -6.83
N ILE A 30 -15.79 24.43 -8.10
CA ILE A 30 -16.38 25.72 -8.50
C ILE A 30 -17.85 25.79 -8.09
N THR A 31 -18.64 24.73 -8.32
CA THR A 31 -20.05 24.69 -7.93
C THR A 31 -20.23 24.75 -6.41
N SER A 32 -19.40 24.04 -5.63
CA SER A 32 -19.41 24.15 -4.16
C SER A 32 -19.03 25.56 -3.69
N GLY A 33 -18.12 26.24 -4.39
CA GLY A 33 -17.73 27.62 -4.09
C GLY A 33 -18.90 28.60 -4.27
N TYR A 34 -19.59 28.53 -5.41
CA TYR A 34 -20.78 29.35 -5.67
C TYR A 34 -21.96 29.02 -4.74
N ALA A 35 -22.15 27.73 -4.40
CA ALA A 35 -23.18 27.30 -3.46
C ALA A 35 -23.00 27.95 -2.07
N THR A 36 -21.77 28.18 -1.61
CA THR A 36 -21.52 28.87 -0.33
C THR A 36 -21.83 30.38 -0.33
N ILE A 37 -22.01 30.98 -1.51
CA ILE A 37 -22.33 32.41 -1.65
C ILE A 37 -23.84 32.60 -1.89
N GLY A 38 -24.49 31.66 -2.59
CA GLY A 38 -25.90 31.76 -2.99
C GLY A 38 -26.93 31.22 -2.00
N MET A 39 -26.50 30.58 -0.91
CA MET A 39 -27.40 29.96 0.07
C MET A 39 -27.15 30.54 1.48
N GLU A 40 -27.99 31.46 1.95
CA GLU A 40 -28.15 31.78 3.39
C GLU A 40 -28.92 30.66 4.12
N VAL A 41 -28.62 29.39 3.81
CA VAL A 41 -29.38 28.26 4.33
C VAL A 41 -28.63 27.64 5.50
N GLY A 42 -28.92 28.16 6.70
CA GLY A 42 -28.74 27.48 7.99
C GLY A 42 -27.33 26.96 8.33
N ASN A 43 -27.27 26.12 9.37
CA ASN A 43 -26.05 25.55 9.95
C ASN A 43 -25.40 24.45 9.06
N LEU A 44 -25.14 24.75 7.78
CA LEU A 44 -24.36 23.87 6.90
C LEU A 44 -22.87 24.13 7.08
N ALA A 45 -22.36 23.94 8.31
CA ALA A 45 -20.93 24.01 8.62
C ALA A 45 -20.11 23.09 7.68
N GLY A 46 -20.69 21.96 7.24
CA GLY A 46 -20.12 21.04 6.27
C GLY A 46 -19.88 21.62 4.88
N LEU A 47 -20.69 22.57 4.37
CA LEU A 47 -20.43 23.16 3.04
C LEU A 47 -19.13 23.97 3.00
N ARG A 48 -18.64 24.41 4.15
CA ARG A 48 -17.36 25.12 4.27
C ARG A 48 -16.17 24.17 4.12
N THR A 49 -16.30 22.88 4.45
CA THR A 49 -15.21 21.90 4.30
C THR A 49 -14.91 21.57 2.84
N PHE A 50 -15.90 21.66 1.93
CA PHE A 50 -15.68 21.48 0.49
C PHE A 50 -14.69 22.48 -0.11
N ARG A 51 -14.44 23.62 0.54
CA ARG A 51 -13.40 24.56 0.12
C ARG A 51 -12.00 23.94 0.16
N VAL A 52 -11.77 22.91 0.99
CA VAL A 52 -10.50 22.15 1.04
C VAL A 52 -10.23 21.43 -0.29
N LEU A 53 -11.28 21.01 -1.02
CA LEU A 53 -11.13 20.36 -2.33
C LEU A 53 -10.42 21.27 -3.37
N ARG A 54 -10.40 22.59 -3.17
CA ARG A 54 -9.61 23.51 -4.02
C ARG A 54 -8.11 23.20 -3.97
N ALA A 55 -7.60 22.65 -2.86
CA ALA A 55 -6.21 22.23 -2.74
C ALA A 55 -5.91 21.05 -3.67
N LEU A 56 -6.87 20.15 -3.89
CA LEU A 56 -6.74 19.04 -4.84
C LEU A 56 -6.67 19.52 -6.29
N LYS A 57 -7.01 20.78 -6.61
CA LYS A 57 -6.78 21.36 -7.94
C LYS A 57 -5.29 21.38 -8.31
N THR A 58 -4.39 21.43 -7.33
CA THR A 58 -2.93 21.36 -7.59
C THR A 58 -2.55 20.06 -8.32
N VAL A 59 -3.23 18.96 -8.01
CA VAL A 59 -3.14 17.68 -8.70
C VAL A 59 -3.55 17.79 -10.17
N SER A 60 -4.64 18.51 -10.46
CA SER A 60 -5.12 18.66 -11.84
C SER A 60 -4.26 19.61 -12.67
N ILE A 61 -3.45 20.45 -12.02
CA ILE A 61 -2.52 21.40 -12.66
C ILE A 61 -1.18 20.72 -12.96
N MET A 62 -0.64 19.94 -12.01
CA MET A 62 0.68 19.32 -12.16
C MET A 62 0.58 17.97 -12.89
N PRO A 63 1.13 17.83 -14.12
CA PRO A 63 1.02 16.60 -14.89
C PRO A 63 1.72 15.41 -14.23
N GLY A 64 2.80 15.63 -13.48
CA GLY A 64 3.49 14.57 -12.74
C GLY A 64 2.61 13.90 -11.67
N LEU A 65 1.79 14.67 -10.96
CA LEU A 65 0.93 14.14 -9.90
C LEU A 65 -0.25 13.33 -10.45
N LYS A 66 -0.72 13.65 -11.67
CA LYS A 66 -1.73 12.83 -12.38
C LYS A 66 -1.22 11.44 -12.70
N THR A 67 0.04 11.32 -13.10
CA THR A 67 0.66 10.02 -13.39
C THR A 67 0.73 9.16 -12.14
N ILE A 68 1.14 9.74 -11.01
CA ILE A 68 1.22 9.03 -9.72
C ILE A 68 -0.17 8.55 -9.28
N ILE A 69 -1.19 9.40 -9.34
CA ILE A 69 -2.55 9.01 -8.92
C ILE A 69 -3.14 7.96 -9.86
N ASN A 70 -2.91 8.08 -11.17
CA ASN A 70 -3.36 7.05 -12.10
C ASN A 70 -2.67 5.70 -11.85
N ALA A 71 -1.39 5.70 -11.46
CA ALA A 71 -0.70 4.49 -11.03
C ALA A 71 -1.35 3.92 -9.75
N LEU A 72 -1.52 4.73 -8.71
CA LEU A 72 -2.18 4.30 -7.46
C LEU A 72 -3.59 3.74 -7.66
N LEU A 73 -4.40 4.38 -8.51
CA LEU A 73 -5.75 3.91 -8.85
C LEU A 73 -5.73 2.62 -9.68
N HIS A 74 -4.70 2.41 -10.49
CA HIS A 74 -4.51 1.17 -11.22
C HIS A 74 -4.19 0.02 -10.25
N SER A 75 -3.30 0.24 -9.28
CA SER A 75 -2.97 -0.77 -8.25
C SER A 75 -4.17 -1.10 -7.34
N PHE A 76 -5.09 -0.14 -7.11
CA PHE A 76 -6.29 -0.38 -6.30
C PHE A 76 -7.18 -1.50 -6.86
N LYS A 77 -7.24 -1.67 -8.19
CA LYS A 77 -8.04 -2.73 -8.80
C LYS A 77 -7.51 -4.12 -8.41
N GLN A 78 -6.20 -4.28 -8.35
CA GLN A 78 -5.57 -5.55 -7.96
C GLN A 78 -5.75 -5.81 -6.46
N LEU A 79 -5.69 -4.75 -5.64
CA LEU A 79 -5.99 -4.84 -4.21
C LEU A 79 -7.45 -5.24 -3.93
N ALA A 80 -8.40 -4.84 -4.78
CA ALA A 80 -9.83 -5.12 -4.57
C ALA A 80 -10.15 -6.63 -4.49
N GLU A 81 -9.41 -7.47 -5.23
CA GLU A 81 -9.58 -8.92 -5.19
C GLU A 81 -9.20 -9.49 -3.82
N VAL A 82 -8.09 -9.03 -3.25
CA VAL A 82 -7.66 -9.39 -1.89
C VAL A 82 -8.59 -8.84 -0.84
N MET A 83 -8.99 -7.57 -0.98
CA MET A 83 -9.92 -6.94 -0.04
C MET A 83 -11.23 -7.72 0.05
N THR A 84 -11.71 -8.28 -1.06
CA THR A 84 -12.90 -9.14 -1.07
C THR A 84 -12.69 -10.42 -0.25
N LEU A 85 -11.55 -11.10 -0.40
CA LEU A 85 -11.19 -12.26 0.42
C LEU A 85 -11.08 -11.89 1.92
N THR A 86 -10.45 -10.75 2.22
CA THR A 86 -10.29 -10.25 3.59
C THR A 86 -11.64 -9.96 4.24
N ILE A 87 -12.56 -9.29 3.53
CA ILE A 87 -13.92 -9.01 4.01
C ILE A 87 -14.69 -10.31 4.25
N PHE A 88 -14.56 -11.30 3.36
CA PHE A 88 -15.18 -12.61 3.54
C PHE A 88 -14.68 -13.31 4.81
N CYS A 89 -13.36 -13.33 5.04
CA CYS A 89 -12.79 -13.94 6.24
C CYS A 89 -13.22 -13.19 7.52
N LEU A 90 -13.21 -11.86 7.48
CA LEU A 90 -13.70 -11.01 8.58
C LEU A 90 -15.16 -11.33 8.93
N MET A 91 -16.02 -11.49 7.92
CA MET A 91 -17.44 -11.81 8.13
C MET A 91 -17.62 -13.15 8.85
N VAL A 92 -16.85 -14.19 8.50
CA VAL A 92 -16.94 -15.51 9.15
C VAL A 92 -16.58 -15.42 10.64
N PHE A 93 -15.47 -14.76 10.97
CA PHE A 93 -15.07 -14.57 12.37
C PHE A 93 -16.03 -13.67 13.14
N ALA A 94 -16.55 -12.61 12.51
CA ALA A 94 -17.52 -11.70 13.11
C ALA A 94 -18.86 -12.38 13.42
N LEU A 95 -19.35 -13.27 12.53
CA LEU A 95 -20.56 -14.04 12.80
C LEU A 95 -20.35 -15.00 13.97
N PHE A 96 -19.20 -15.67 14.03
CA PHE A 96 -18.87 -16.52 15.17
C PHE A 96 -18.81 -15.71 16.48
N ALA A 97 -18.09 -14.59 16.48
CA ALA A 97 -17.96 -13.72 17.65
C ALA A 97 -19.31 -13.16 18.12
N LEU A 98 -20.17 -12.77 17.19
CA LEU A 98 -21.53 -12.31 17.49
C LEU A 98 -22.34 -13.40 18.20
N GLN A 99 -22.32 -14.64 17.71
CA GLN A 99 -23.11 -15.71 18.33
C GLN A 99 -22.61 -16.07 19.74
N VAL A 100 -21.31 -15.92 20.01
CA VAL A 100 -20.72 -16.31 21.30
C VAL A 100 -20.74 -15.18 22.33
N TYR A 101 -20.55 -13.92 21.91
CA TYR A 101 -20.30 -12.78 22.81
C TYR A 101 -21.39 -11.70 22.80
N MET A 102 -22.56 -11.97 22.20
CA MET A 102 -23.68 -11.02 22.20
C MET A 102 -24.12 -10.67 23.62
N GLY A 103 -24.12 -9.37 23.95
CA GLY A 103 -24.56 -8.84 25.24
C GLY A 103 -23.55 -8.99 26.38
N GLU A 104 -22.50 -9.77 26.18
CA GLU A 104 -21.61 -10.22 27.27
C GLU A 104 -20.64 -9.12 27.73
N LEU A 105 -20.34 -8.15 26.85
CA LEU A 105 -19.55 -6.96 27.20
C LEU A 105 -20.35 -5.90 27.98
N ARG A 106 -21.66 -6.11 28.18
CA ARG A 106 -22.52 -5.25 29.00
C ARG A 106 -22.61 -5.72 30.45
N ASN A 107 -22.01 -6.86 30.78
CA ASN A 107 -22.01 -7.38 32.14
C ASN A 107 -21.23 -6.44 33.07
N LYS A 108 -21.86 -6.01 34.16
CA LYS A 108 -21.29 -5.13 35.18
C LYS A 108 -21.61 -5.67 36.57
N CYS A 109 -20.74 -5.42 37.54
CA CYS A 109 -21.02 -5.70 38.94
C CYS A 109 -21.94 -4.59 39.50
N VAL A 110 -23.17 -4.94 39.84
CA VAL A 110 -24.16 -4.04 40.43
C VAL A 110 -24.30 -4.36 41.91
N GLN A 111 -24.34 -3.33 42.75
CA GLN A 111 -24.53 -3.51 44.19
C GLN A 111 -25.91 -4.10 44.49
N ASP A 112 -25.95 -5.10 45.38
CA ASP A 112 -27.18 -5.75 45.80
C ASP A 112 -28.11 -4.76 46.52
N LEU A 113 -29.38 -4.71 46.11
CA LEU A 113 -30.38 -3.86 46.74
C LEU A 113 -30.79 -4.47 48.10
N ILE A 114 -30.50 -3.75 49.19
CA ILE A 114 -30.92 -4.13 50.53
C ILE A 114 -32.22 -3.38 50.86
N VAL A 115 -33.35 -4.08 50.80
CA VAL A 115 -34.66 -3.50 51.16
C VAL A 115 -34.85 -3.59 52.68
N PRO A 116 -35.14 -2.49 53.38
CA PRO A 116 -35.45 -2.50 54.81
C PRO A 116 -36.65 -3.40 55.13
N ALA A 117 -36.63 -4.05 56.29
CA ALA A 117 -37.73 -4.91 56.72
C ALA A 117 -39.03 -4.10 56.86
N GLY A 118 -40.02 -4.41 56.03
CA GLY A 118 -41.34 -3.76 56.03
C GLY A 118 -41.64 -2.89 54.82
N GLU A 119 -40.67 -2.65 53.93
CA GLU A 119 -40.90 -1.99 52.63
C GLU A 119 -41.16 -3.01 51.52
N ASN A 120 -41.98 -2.63 50.53
CA ASN A 120 -42.30 -3.48 49.39
C ASN A 120 -41.24 -3.35 48.30
N PHE A 121 -40.72 -4.49 47.83
CA PHE A 121 -39.89 -4.53 46.64
C PHE A 121 -40.77 -4.44 45.38
N THR A 122 -40.56 -3.41 44.56
CA THR A 122 -41.23 -3.25 43.25
C THR A 122 -40.23 -3.43 42.10
N GLU A 123 -40.69 -3.96 40.98
CA GLU A 123 -39.86 -4.15 39.77
C GLU A 123 -39.33 -2.82 39.22
N GLU A 124 -40.14 -1.76 39.30
CA GLU A 124 -39.75 -0.41 38.89
C GLU A 124 -38.58 0.13 39.72
N MET A 125 -38.59 -0.10 41.05
CA MET A 125 -37.49 0.28 41.93
C MET A 125 -36.22 -0.51 41.62
N TRP A 126 -36.34 -1.79 41.32
CA TRP A 126 -35.20 -2.59 40.89
C TRP A 126 -34.63 -2.11 39.55
N SER A 127 -35.50 -1.85 38.57
CA SER A 127 -35.08 -1.37 37.26
C SER A 127 -34.43 0.02 37.33
N SER A 128 -34.90 0.90 38.21
CA SER A 128 -34.26 2.20 38.43
C SER A 128 -32.92 2.04 39.16
N TRP A 129 -32.84 1.14 40.15
CA TRP A 129 -31.61 0.83 40.88
C TRP A 129 -30.48 0.33 39.98
N ILE A 130 -30.76 -0.68 39.14
CA ILE A 130 -29.74 -1.28 38.26
C ILE A 130 -29.34 -0.37 37.09
N SER A 131 -30.19 0.59 36.73
CA SER A 131 -29.91 1.52 35.62
C SER A 131 -29.07 2.71 36.05
N ASP A 132 -28.99 3.00 37.36
CA ASP A 132 -28.16 4.05 37.92
C ASP A 132 -26.66 3.64 37.91
N PRO A 133 -25.78 4.39 37.21
CA PRO A 133 -24.35 4.10 37.18
C PRO A 133 -23.65 4.21 38.54
N THR A 134 -24.23 4.90 39.51
CA THR A 134 -23.63 5.08 40.85
C THR A 134 -23.58 3.79 41.66
N HIS A 135 -24.46 2.83 41.36
CA HIS A 135 -24.50 1.51 42.00
C HIS A 135 -23.61 0.47 41.29
N TRP A 136 -22.91 0.87 40.21
CA TRP A 136 -22.00 -0.02 39.49
C TRP A 136 -20.60 0.07 40.08
N MET A 137 -19.93 -1.07 40.19
CA MET A 137 -18.53 -1.11 40.60
C MET A 137 -17.63 -0.54 39.49
N VAL A 138 -16.84 0.47 39.84
CA VAL A 138 -15.87 1.11 38.95
C VAL A 138 -14.43 0.81 39.37
N ASP A 139 -13.51 0.85 38.40
CA ASP A 139 -12.08 0.79 38.65
C ASP A 139 -11.51 2.18 39.05
N LEU A 140 -10.20 2.27 39.27
CA LEU A 140 -9.48 3.51 39.63
C LEU A 140 -9.64 4.65 38.61
N GLU A 141 -10.01 4.32 37.38
CA GLU A 141 -10.25 5.27 36.28
C GLU A 141 -11.73 5.63 36.10
N GLU A 142 -12.58 5.31 37.10
CA GLU A 142 -14.04 5.54 37.07
C GLU A 142 -14.77 4.81 35.92
N VAL A 143 -14.14 3.76 35.37
CA VAL A 143 -14.73 2.90 34.33
C VAL A 143 -15.41 1.68 34.97
N PRO A 144 -16.66 1.33 34.59
CA PRO A 144 -17.34 0.16 35.14
C PRO A 144 -16.60 -1.15 34.82
N ILE A 145 -16.41 -1.99 35.83
CA ILE A 145 -15.72 -3.26 35.70
C ILE A 145 -16.64 -4.30 35.07
N ILE A 146 -16.12 -5.03 34.10
CA ILE A 146 -16.81 -6.15 33.43
C ILE A 146 -16.67 -7.42 34.27
N CYS A 147 -17.76 -8.16 34.40
CA CYS A 147 -17.84 -9.40 35.16
C CYS A 147 -18.45 -10.52 34.34
N GLY A 148 -18.35 -11.74 34.85
CA GLY A 148 -18.99 -12.90 34.26
C GLY A 148 -19.38 -13.94 35.30
N ASN A 149 -20.41 -14.73 34.97
CA ASN A 149 -20.89 -15.81 35.83
C ASN A 149 -20.27 -17.18 35.49
N LEU A 150 -19.48 -17.26 34.42
CA LEU A 150 -18.79 -18.48 34.01
C LEU A 150 -17.59 -18.76 34.93
N THR A 151 -17.28 -20.05 35.11
CA THR A 151 -16.11 -20.48 35.87
C THR A 151 -14.83 -19.95 35.22
N GLY A 152 -14.03 -19.19 35.99
CA GLY A 152 -12.81 -18.55 35.50
C GLY A 152 -13.01 -17.16 34.87
N ALA A 153 -14.24 -16.67 34.76
CA ALA A 153 -14.51 -15.26 34.50
C ALA A 153 -14.23 -14.41 35.76
N ARG A 154 -14.23 -13.08 35.61
CA ARG A 154 -14.06 -12.15 36.73
C ARG A 154 -15.34 -12.12 37.55
N HIS A 155 -15.27 -12.65 38.76
CA HIS A 155 -16.39 -12.65 39.69
C HIS A 155 -16.45 -11.33 40.47
N CYS A 156 -17.66 -10.90 40.81
CA CYS A 156 -17.88 -9.74 41.66
C CYS A 156 -17.57 -10.06 43.14
N PRO A 157 -17.16 -9.07 43.95
CA PRO A 157 -17.03 -9.24 45.39
C PRO A 157 -18.39 -9.50 46.06
N PRO A 158 -18.43 -9.99 47.31
CA PRO A 158 -19.70 -10.13 48.05
C PRO A 158 -20.41 -8.78 48.15
N GLN A 159 -21.75 -8.77 48.08
CA GLN A 159 -22.64 -7.60 47.97
C GLN A 159 -22.77 -7.00 46.56
N PHE A 160 -22.19 -7.65 45.55
CA PHE A 160 -22.37 -7.29 44.15
C PHE A 160 -22.78 -8.51 43.34
N THR A 161 -23.77 -8.31 42.47
CA THR A 161 -24.24 -9.31 41.52
C THR A 161 -23.87 -8.90 40.11
N CYS A 162 -23.39 -9.86 39.31
CA CYS A 162 -23.06 -9.62 37.91
C CYS A 162 -24.34 -9.59 37.06
N LEU A 163 -24.62 -8.46 36.42
CA LEU A 163 -25.82 -8.26 35.61
C LEU A 163 -25.48 -7.58 34.28
N CYS A 164 -26.20 -7.94 33.23
CA CYS A 164 -26.10 -7.31 31.91
C CYS A 164 -26.87 -5.99 31.91
N VAL A 165 -26.18 -4.87 32.19
CA VAL A 165 -26.82 -3.55 32.35
C VAL A 165 -26.00 -2.42 31.71
N GLY A 166 -26.69 -1.34 31.33
CA GLY A 166 -26.03 -0.15 30.81
C GLY A 166 -25.44 -0.28 29.40
N PRO A 167 -24.62 0.70 28.98
CA PRO A 167 -23.97 0.72 27.69
C PRO A 167 -22.69 -0.13 27.65
N ASN A 168 -22.33 -0.52 26.43
CA ASN A 168 -21.07 -1.19 26.12
C ASN A 168 -19.85 -0.30 26.43
N PRO A 169 -18.66 -0.90 26.64
CA PRO A 169 -17.41 -0.17 26.87
C PRO A 169 -17.04 0.78 25.71
N ASN A 170 -16.10 1.70 25.97
CA ASN A 170 -15.57 2.65 24.97
C ASN A 170 -16.68 3.44 24.24
N HIS A 171 -17.56 4.11 25.01
CA HIS A 171 -18.72 4.84 24.49
C HIS A 171 -19.67 4.00 23.62
N GLY A 172 -19.70 2.69 23.83
CA GLY A 172 -20.54 1.77 23.10
C GLY A 172 -19.93 1.22 21.81
N TYR A 173 -18.70 1.62 21.45
CA TYR A 173 -18.08 1.21 20.19
C TYR A 173 -17.55 -0.23 20.22
N THR A 174 -17.12 -0.73 21.38
CA THR A 174 -16.59 -2.08 21.52
C THR A 174 -17.69 -3.03 21.97
N ASN A 175 -18.29 -3.76 21.03
CA ASN A 175 -19.34 -4.74 21.30
C ASN A 175 -19.46 -5.80 20.19
N PHE A 176 -20.13 -6.90 20.51
CA PHE A 176 -20.46 -7.98 19.57
C PHE A 176 -21.98 -8.13 19.36
N ASP A 177 -22.77 -7.12 19.75
CA ASP A 177 -24.24 -7.22 19.81
C ASP A 177 -24.88 -7.15 18.42
N ASN A 178 -24.25 -6.43 17.51
CA ASN A 178 -24.70 -6.27 16.13
C ASN A 178 -23.64 -6.73 15.15
N PHE A 179 -24.06 -7.17 13.97
CA PHE A 179 -23.15 -7.68 12.95
C PHE A 179 -22.06 -6.67 12.57
N LEU A 180 -22.40 -5.40 12.37
CA LEU A 180 -21.43 -4.37 11.95
C LEU A 180 -20.44 -4.01 13.07
N TRP A 181 -20.90 -3.95 14.33
CA TRP A 181 -20.03 -3.72 15.49
C TRP A 181 -19.13 -4.92 15.79
N SER A 182 -19.66 -6.13 15.65
CA SER A 182 -18.87 -7.36 15.71
C SER A 182 -17.80 -7.39 14.61
N MET A 183 -18.15 -6.99 13.39
CA MET A 183 -17.20 -6.89 12.27
C MET A 183 -16.11 -5.84 12.55
N LEU A 184 -16.46 -4.67 13.09
CA LEU A 184 -15.49 -3.63 13.45
C LEU A 184 -14.54 -4.11 14.56
N THR A 185 -15.08 -4.73 15.62
CA THR A 185 -14.28 -5.26 16.72
C THR A 185 -13.40 -6.42 16.25
N THR A 186 -13.91 -7.30 15.39
CA THR A 186 -13.12 -8.38 14.79
C THR A 186 -12.03 -7.83 13.86
N PHE A 187 -12.31 -6.78 13.10
CA PHE A 187 -11.31 -6.09 12.28
C PHE A 187 -10.18 -5.54 13.15
N GLN A 188 -10.51 -4.90 14.27
CA GLN A 188 -9.54 -4.44 15.26
C GLN A 188 -8.65 -5.59 15.80
N LEU A 189 -9.22 -6.78 16.02
CA LEU A 189 -8.46 -7.98 16.41
C LEU A 189 -7.49 -8.46 15.33
N ILE A 190 -7.92 -8.46 14.06
CA ILE A 190 -7.08 -8.91 12.93
C ILE A 190 -5.93 -7.93 12.68
N THR A 191 -6.17 -6.63 12.80
CA THR A 191 -5.13 -5.60 12.65
C THR A 191 -4.20 -5.50 13.86
N LEU A 192 -4.49 -6.22 14.95
CA LEU A 192 -3.76 -6.15 16.22
C LEU A 192 -3.68 -4.73 16.79
N ASP A 193 -4.75 -3.94 16.65
CA ASP A 193 -4.80 -2.58 17.16
C ASP A 193 -5.51 -2.53 18.52
N TYR A 194 -4.76 -2.30 19.60
CA TYR A 194 -5.28 -2.31 20.98
C TYR A 194 -6.18 -3.53 21.29
N TRP A 195 -5.82 -4.67 20.69
CA TRP A 195 -6.59 -5.92 20.71
C TRP A 195 -6.58 -6.56 22.10
N GLU A 196 -5.52 -6.31 22.88
CA GLU A 196 -5.35 -6.80 24.23
C GLU A 196 -6.44 -6.29 25.18
N ASN A 197 -6.96 -5.08 24.96
CA ASN A 197 -8.06 -4.56 25.77
C ASN A 197 -9.35 -5.36 25.49
N VAL A 198 -9.69 -5.56 24.22
CA VAL A 198 -10.85 -6.39 23.82
C VAL A 198 -10.70 -7.81 24.35
N TYR A 199 -9.49 -8.38 24.23
CA TYR A 199 -9.15 -9.69 24.79
C TYR A 199 -9.39 -9.76 26.30
N ASN A 200 -8.88 -8.79 27.07
CA ASN A 200 -9.04 -8.77 28.52
C ASN A 200 -10.51 -8.60 28.94
N MET A 201 -11.26 -7.75 28.24
CA MET A 201 -12.69 -7.55 28.49
C MET A 201 -13.49 -8.84 28.25
N VAL A 202 -13.29 -9.50 27.11
CA VAL A 202 -13.98 -10.77 26.81
C VAL A 202 -13.54 -11.89 27.76
N LEU A 203 -12.26 -11.95 28.11
CA LEU A 203 -11.74 -12.92 29.09
C LEU A 203 -12.37 -12.71 30.48
N SER A 204 -12.55 -11.45 30.88
CA SER A 204 -13.18 -11.11 32.16
C SER A 204 -14.67 -11.45 32.22
N SER A 205 -15.37 -11.46 31.09
CA SER A 205 -16.80 -11.79 31.02
C SER A 205 -17.07 -13.28 30.78
N CYS A 206 -16.38 -13.88 29.80
CA CYS A 206 -16.66 -15.24 29.36
C CYS A 206 -15.72 -16.30 29.97
N GLY A 207 -14.64 -15.87 30.62
CA GLY A 207 -13.63 -16.75 31.20
C GLY A 207 -12.61 -17.30 30.18
N PRO A 208 -11.73 -18.22 30.63
CA PRO A 208 -10.51 -18.61 29.91
C PRO A 208 -10.75 -19.40 28.63
N MET A 209 -11.93 -19.97 28.40
CA MET A 209 -12.22 -20.70 27.16
C MET A 209 -12.20 -19.78 25.94
N SER A 210 -12.48 -18.49 26.11
CA SER A 210 -12.42 -17.50 25.01
C SER A 210 -11.02 -17.34 24.42
N VAL A 211 -9.97 -17.73 25.14
CA VAL A 211 -8.57 -17.68 24.65
C VAL A 211 -8.41 -18.47 23.35
N SER A 212 -9.14 -19.58 23.16
CA SER A 212 -9.06 -20.36 21.93
C SER A 212 -9.56 -19.57 20.71
N PHE A 213 -10.65 -18.80 20.87
CA PHE A 213 -11.18 -17.94 19.81
C PHE A 213 -10.15 -16.87 19.42
N PHE A 214 -9.58 -16.15 20.39
CA PHE A 214 -8.56 -15.13 20.11
C PHE A 214 -7.30 -15.73 19.49
N THR A 215 -6.88 -16.92 19.93
CA THR A 215 -5.73 -17.62 19.34
C THR A 215 -5.98 -17.94 17.87
N VAL A 216 -7.17 -18.43 17.51
CA VAL A 216 -7.54 -18.72 16.12
C VAL A 216 -7.61 -17.44 15.29
N VAL A 217 -8.28 -16.39 15.79
CA VAL A 217 -8.42 -15.12 15.06
C VAL A 217 -7.07 -14.41 14.88
N VAL A 218 -6.22 -14.38 15.90
CA VAL A 218 -4.89 -13.77 15.79
C VAL A 218 -3.99 -14.60 14.89
N PHE A 219 -3.97 -15.93 15.05
CA PHE A 219 -3.10 -16.79 14.23
C PHE A 219 -3.52 -16.80 12.75
N PHE A 220 -4.79 -17.07 12.46
CA PHE A 220 -5.30 -17.17 11.09
C PHE A 220 -5.71 -15.81 10.50
N GLY A 221 -6.08 -14.83 11.31
CA GLY A 221 -6.41 -13.49 10.83
C GLY A 221 -5.15 -12.67 10.57
N SER A 222 -4.38 -12.36 11.61
CA SER A 222 -3.23 -11.45 11.51
C SER A 222 -2.11 -12.03 10.64
N PHE A 223 -1.61 -13.23 10.97
CA PHE A 223 -0.46 -13.76 10.22
C PHE A 223 -0.80 -14.17 8.80
N TYR A 224 -2.00 -14.65 8.52
CA TYR A 224 -2.34 -15.05 7.15
C TYR A 224 -2.79 -13.86 6.29
N LEU A 225 -3.70 -13.01 6.79
CA LEU A 225 -4.26 -11.92 5.96
C LEU A 225 -3.26 -10.79 5.71
N ILE A 226 -2.45 -10.41 6.70
CA ILE A 226 -1.44 -9.37 6.50
C ILE A 226 -0.36 -9.87 5.53
N ASN A 227 0.10 -11.12 5.69
CA ASN A 227 1.10 -11.67 4.79
C ASN A 227 0.56 -11.87 3.36
N LEU A 228 -0.71 -12.25 3.21
CA LEU A 228 -1.35 -12.31 1.90
C LEU A 228 -1.48 -10.91 1.27
N MET A 229 -1.87 -9.91 2.05
CA MET A 229 -1.92 -8.52 1.58
C MET A 229 -0.55 -8.01 1.15
N LEU A 230 0.49 -8.24 1.94
CA LEU A 230 1.87 -7.88 1.60
C LEU A 230 2.36 -8.59 0.33
N ALA A 231 2.05 -9.88 0.18
CA ALA A 231 2.40 -10.65 -1.00
C ALA A 231 1.73 -10.08 -2.26
N VAL A 232 0.44 -9.73 -2.19
CA VAL A 232 -0.26 -9.18 -3.35
C VAL A 232 0.18 -7.75 -3.66
N VAL A 233 0.46 -6.93 -2.65
CA VAL A 233 1.07 -5.61 -2.87
C VAL A 233 2.41 -5.77 -3.59
N ALA A 234 3.24 -6.72 -3.19
CA ALA A 234 4.52 -6.98 -3.86
C ALA A 234 4.32 -7.43 -5.33
N LEU A 235 3.40 -8.35 -5.60
CA LEU A 235 3.07 -8.79 -6.95
C LEU A 235 2.55 -7.64 -7.83
N SER A 236 1.68 -6.79 -7.28
CA SER A 236 1.14 -5.62 -7.99
C SER A 236 2.23 -4.61 -8.34
N TYR A 237 3.17 -4.39 -7.42
CA TYR A 237 4.29 -3.49 -7.63
C TYR A 237 5.25 -4.03 -8.69
N GLU A 238 5.53 -5.33 -8.68
CA GLU A 238 6.35 -5.98 -9.70
C GLU A 238 5.72 -5.82 -11.09
N GLU A 239 4.41 -6.06 -11.24
CA GLU A 239 3.70 -5.90 -12.52
C GLU A 239 3.75 -4.44 -13.02
N GLU A 240 3.48 -3.46 -12.14
CA GLU A 240 3.54 -2.04 -12.52
C GLU A 240 4.96 -1.58 -12.88
N SER A 241 5.97 -2.09 -12.18
CA SER A 241 7.38 -1.78 -12.46
C SER A 241 7.79 -2.28 -13.86
N GLN A 242 7.34 -3.48 -14.24
CA GLN A 242 7.58 -4.05 -15.57
C GLN A 242 6.88 -3.22 -16.66
N ILE A 243 5.60 -2.84 -16.47
CA ILE A 243 4.86 -2.00 -17.41
C ILE A 243 5.58 -0.65 -17.63
N THR A 244 6.09 -0.05 -16.55
CA THR A 244 6.82 1.22 -16.62
C THR A 244 8.14 1.08 -17.40
N GLN A 245 8.85 -0.03 -17.21
CA GLN A 245 10.11 -0.32 -17.93
C GLN A 245 9.87 -0.59 -19.43
N GLU A 246 8.82 -1.33 -19.79
CA GLU A 246 8.46 -1.57 -21.20
C GLU A 246 8.05 -0.29 -21.94
N VAL A 247 7.25 0.57 -21.30
CA VAL A 247 6.86 1.87 -21.85
C VAL A 247 8.08 2.79 -21.99
N GLY A 248 9.05 2.72 -21.06
CA GLY A 248 10.34 3.42 -21.16
C GLY A 248 11.25 2.89 -22.28
N MET A 249 11.18 1.59 -22.60
CA MET A 249 11.97 0.95 -23.66
C MET A 249 11.45 1.24 -25.07
N LYS A 250 10.13 1.40 -25.25
CA LYS A 250 9.51 1.69 -26.57
C LYS A 250 10.08 2.94 -27.28
N PRO A 251 10.27 4.11 -26.65
CA PRO A 251 10.84 5.27 -27.34
C PRO A 251 12.32 5.12 -27.69
N SER A 252 13.11 4.36 -26.92
CA SER A 252 14.54 4.10 -27.18
C SER A 252 14.75 3.05 -28.26
N VAL A 253 13.97 1.96 -28.27
CA VAL A 253 14.00 0.94 -29.35
C VAL A 253 13.51 1.52 -30.68
N VAL A 254 12.47 2.36 -30.68
CA VAL A 254 12.01 3.06 -31.89
C VAL A 254 13.09 4.00 -32.42
N ARG A 255 13.82 4.72 -31.54
CA ARG A 255 14.96 5.55 -31.97
C ARG A 255 16.10 4.70 -32.55
N MET A 256 16.51 3.63 -31.87
CA MET A 256 17.52 2.69 -32.39
C MET A 256 17.13 2.07 -33.73
N ALA A 257 15.86 1.68 -33.91
CA ALA A 257 15.36 1.15 -35.18
C ALA A 257 15.35 2.22 -36.29
N THR A 258 15.08 3.49 -35.97
CA THR A 258 15.19 4.58 -36.95
C THR A 258 16.63 4.96 -37.32
N ASP A 259 17.57 4.75 -36.40
CA ASP A 259 18.99 5.08 -36.63
C ASP A 259 19.75 3.93 -37.30
N ALA A 260 19.25 2.69 -37.20
CA ALA A 260 19.74 1.53 -37.93
C ALA A 260 19.18 1.38 -39.36
N ALA A 261 18.41 2.35 -39.85
CA ALA A 261 17.84 2.32 -41.19
C ALA A 261 18.95 2.36 -42.27
N PRO A 262 18.96 1.43 -43.25
CA PRO A 262 20.04 1.32 -44.22
C PRO A 262 20.20 2.57 -45.11
N ARG A 263 21.45 2.86 -45.49
CA ARG A 263 21.93 4.13 -46.08
C ARG A 263 21.27 4.55 -47.41
N TRP A 264 20.55 3.66 -48.07
CA TRP A 264 19.86 3.91 -49.35
C TRP A 264 18.44 4.48 -49.20
N ILE A 265 17.92 4.62 -47.97
CA ILE A 265 16.63 5.24 -47.69
C ILE A 265 16.79 6.76 -47.69
N THR A 266 16.14 7.43 -48.65
CA THR A 266 16.19 8.89 -48.82
C THR A 266 15.64 9.63 -47.58
N PRO A 267 16.10 10.86 -47.28
CA PRO A 267 15.61 11.63 -46.13
C PRO A 267 14.08 11.81 -46.10
N ALA A 268 13.46 11.93 -47.28
CA ALA A 268 12.01 12.07 -47.45
C ALA A 268 11.23 10.80 -47.05
N SER A 269 11.76 9.61 -47.34
CA SER A 269 11.13 8.33 -46.97
C SER A 269 11.31 8.01 -45.48
N ARG A 270 12.39 8.48 -44.86
CA ARG A 270 12.62 8.43 -43.39
C ARG A 270 11.61 9.30 -42.61
N ALA A 271 11.28 10.48 -43.14
CA ALA A 271 10.26 11.36 -42.55
C ALA A 271 8.85 10.74 -42.61
N HIS A 272 8.53 10.04 -43.70
CA HIS A 272 7.26 9.35 -43.87
C HIS A 272 7.08 8.18 -42.87
N TYR A 273 8.13 7.37 -42.65
CA TYR A 273 8.09 6.29 -41.65
C TYR A 273 8.00 6.80 -40.19
N ARG A 274 8.70 7.90 -39.85
CA ARG A 274 8.54 8.56 -38.53
C ARG A 274 7.10 9.03 -38.29
N SER A 275 6.45 9.57 -39.31
CA SER A 275 5.05 10.01 -39.28
C SER A 275 4.07 8.86 -39.04
N LEU A 276 4.30 7.69 -39.67
CA LEU A 276 3.47 6.50 -39.45
C LEU A 276 3.65 5.90 -38.05
N ALA A 277 4.88 5.87 -37.51
CA ALA A 277 5.17 5.32 -36.19
C ALA A 277 4.64 6.19 -35.03
N SER A 278 4.38 7.49 -35.25
CA SER A 278 3.89 8.42 -34.24
C SER A 278 2.36 8.51 -34.12
N ARG A 279 1.58 7.79 -34.93
CA ARG A 279 0.11 7.85 -34.88
C ARG A 279 -0.45 6.89 -33.81
N PRO A 280 -1.17 7.37 -32.80
CA PRO A 280 -1.83 6.49 -31.84
C PRO A 280 -3.11 5.96 -32.48
N GLY A 281 -3.14 4.69 -32.90
CA GLY A 281 -4.41 4.09 -33.33
C GLY A 281 -4.43 2.91 -34.30
N HIS A 282 -3.32 2.24 -34.61
CA HIS A 282 -3.38 1.01 -35.42
C HIS A 282 -2.71 -0.17 -34.72
N GLN A 283 -3.44 -0.78 -33.77
CA GLN A 283 -3.15 -2.12 -33.27
C GLN A 283 -4.12 -3.19 -33.80
N VAL A 284 -5.06 -2.85 -34.69
CA VAL A 284 -6.00 -3.84 -35.23
C VAL A 284 -6.16 -3.61 -36.73
N LEU A 285 -5.26 -4.17 -37.53
CA LEU A 285 -5.54 -4.61 -38.92
C LEU A 285 -4.40 -5.53 -39.40
N GLY A 286 -4.17 -6.62 -38.66
CA GLY A 286 -3.20 -7.67 -39.00
C GLY A 286 -3.69 -8.64 -40.09
N GLY A 287 -4.76 -8.32 -40.81
CA GLY A 287 -5.31 -9.15 -41.87
C GLY A 287 -6.08 -8.28 -42.85
N VAL A 288 -6.00 -8.63 -44.13
CA VAL A 288 -6.62 -7.93 -45.27
C VAL A 288 -5.83 -6.72 -45.77
N LEU A 289 -4.69 -6.97 -46.43
CA LEU A 289 -4.25 -6.23 -47.63
C LEU A 289 -3.16 -7.02 -48.36
N LEU A 290 -3.52 -8.24 -48.76
CA LEU A 290 -2.79 -9.04 -49.75
C LEU A 290 -3.47 -8.87 -51.11
N ARG A 291 -3.21 -7.75 -51.78
CA ARG A 291 -3.33 -7.71 -53.24
C ARG A 291 -2.50 -6.55 -53.82
N SER A 292 -1.67 -6.93 -54.78
CA SER A 292 -0.80 -6.11 -55.62
C SER A 292 0.65 -5.88 -55.13
N GLN A 293 1.55 -6.02 -56.09
CA GLN A 293 2.92 -6.54 -56.02
C GLN A 293 3.95 -5.65 -55.31
N SER A 294 4.96 -6.29 -54.72
CA SER A 294 6.39 -6.05 -54.97
C SER A 294 7.20 -7.06 -54.17
N VAL A 295 8.08 -7.85 -54.82
CA VAL A 295 9.04 -8.75 -54.16
C VAL A 295 9.81 -8.04 -53.04
N LEU A 296 10.03 -6.73 -53.20
CA LEU A 296 10.65 -5.84 -52.21
C LEU A 296 9.91 -5.77 -50.86
N ARG A 297 8.57 -5.83 -50.83
CA ARG A 297 7.80 -5.79 -49.57
C ARG A 297 7.88 -7.12 -48.81
N VAL A 298 7.89 -8.24 -49.52
CA VAL A 298 8.07 -9.58 -48.92
C VAL A 298 9.50 -9.74 -48.41
N VAL A 299 10.49 -9.28 -49.17
CA VAL A 299 11.90 -9.24 -48.73
C VAL A 299 12.08 -8.31 -47.54
N LEU A 300 11.47 -7.11 -47.52
CA LEU A 300 11.54 -6.20 -46.37
C LEU A 300 10.81 -6.74 -45.13
N LEU A 301 9.68 -7.43 -45.29
CA LEU A 301 8.98 -8.09 -44.19
C LEU A 301 9.78 -9.26 -43.62
N LEU A 302 10.34 -10.12 -44.48
CA LEU A 302 11.23 -11.21 -44.07
C LEU A 302 12.48 -10.67 -43.39
N HIS A 303 13.11 -9.61 -43.93
CA HIS A 303 14.28 -8.99 -43.31
C HIS A 303 13.93 -8.30 -41.98
N CYS A 304 12.73 -7.71 -41.84
CA CYS A 304 12.24 -7.19 -40.57
C CYS A 304 12.00 -8.31 -39.56
N ILE A 305 11.43 -9.44 -39.98
CA ILE A 305 11.19 -10.61 -39.11
C ILE A 305 12.53 -11.24 -38.68
N GLU A 306 13.51 -11.35 -39.59
CA GLU A 306 14.86 -11.83 -39.29
C GLU A 306 15.58 -10.89 -38.31
N VAL A 307 15.47 -9.57 -38.50
CA VAL A 307 16.07 -8.55 -37.63
C VAL A 307 15.38 -8.50 -36.26
N LEU A 308 14.06 -8.66 -36.21
CA LEU A 308 13.31 -8.81 -34.95
C LEU A 308 13.74 -10.09 -34.21
N ARG A 309 13.84 -11.23 -34.90
CA ARG A 309 14.30 -12.51 -34.33
C ARG A 309 15.78 -12.49 -33.90
N VAL A 310 16.62 -11.69 -34.55
CA VAL A 310 18.03 -11.43 -34.13
C VAL A 310 18.10 -10.46 -32.95
N SER A 311 17.20 -9.48 -32.89
CA SER A 311 17.07 -8.56 -31.76
C SER A 311 16.64 -9.27 -30.47
N GLU A 312 15.70 -10.21 -30.58
CA GLU A 312 15.22 -11.03 -29.45
C GLU A 312 16.35 -11.93 -28.92
N ARG A 313 17.08 -12.63 -29.81
CA ARG A 313 18.25 -13.43 -29.42
C ARG A 313 19.41 -12.62 -28.83
N LYS A 314 19.58 -11.35 -29.22
CA LYS A 314 20.58 -10.45 -28.62
C LYS A 314 20.16 -9.93 -27.23
N LYS A 315 18.86 -9.88 -26.97
CA LYS A 315 18.31 -9.50 -25.66
C LYS A 315 18.60 -10.61 -24.65
N ASP A 316 18.32 -11.87 -25.02
CA ASP A 316 18.63 -13.05 -24.19
C ASP A 316 20.15 -13.20 -23.89
N LEU A 317 21.00 -12.84 -24.86
CA LEU A 317 22.46 -12.88 -24.72
C LEU A 317 23.05 -11.75 -23.86
N ASN A 318 22.42 -10.57 -23.81
CA ASN A 318 22.86 -9.47 -22.95
C ASN A 318 22.35 -9.65 -21.52
N GLU A 319 21.16 -10.22 -21.33
CA GLU A 319 20.61 -10.54 -20.01
C GLU A 319 21.49 -11.57 -19.28
N HIS A 320 22.04 -12.56 -19.99
CA HIS A 320 23.08 -13.46 -19.45
C HIS A 320 24.45 -12.79 -19.18
N ARG A 321 24.74 -11.65 -19.81
CA ARG A 321 26.04 -10.94 -19.68
C ARG A 321 26.07 -10.00 -18.48
N ASP A 322 24.93 -9.41 -18.13
CA ASP A 322 24.79 -8.46 -17.02
C ASP A 322 24.72 -9.15 -15.65
N ASP A 323 24.26 -10.41 -15.57
CA ASP A 323 24.37 -11.24 -14.35
C ASP A 323 25.79 -11.76 -14.09
N SER A 324 26.65 -11.80 -15.13
CA SER A 324 27.96 -12.47 -15.06
C SER A 324 29.15 -11.51 -14.87
N THR A 325 28.94 -10.19 -14.93
CA THR A 325 30.05 -9.22 -14.90
C THR A 325 29.81 -8.14 -13.85
N PHE A 326 30.39 -8.36 -12.67
CA PHE A 326 30.64 -7.36 -11.64
C PHE A 326 31.37 -6.15 -12.26
N SER A 327 30.62 -5.09 -12.60
CA SER A 327 31.17 -3.90 -13.25
C SER A 327 31.68 -2.90 -12.22
N PHE A 328 33.01 -2.80 -12.12
CA PHE A 328 33.71 -1.67 -11.52
C PHE A 328 33.71 -0.52 -12.53
N ASP A 329 33.03 0.58 -12.22
CA ASP A 329 33.05 1.80 -13.03
C ASP A 329 34.31 2.63 -12.71
N PRO A 330 35.24 2.90 -13.66
CA PRO A 330 36.47 3.64 -13.39
C PRO A 330 36.29 5.18 -13.40
N SER A 331 35.06 5.66 -13.53
CA SER A 331 34.74 7.09 -13.66
C SER A 331 34.70 7.85 -12.33
N SER A 332 34.87 7.18 -11.18
CA SER A 332 34.81 7.78 -9.83
C SER A 332 36.16 7.97 -9.13
N LEU A 333 37.29 7.73 -9.79
CA LEU A 333 38.61 7.96 -9.21
C LEU A 333 39.11 9.38 -9.51
N SER A 334 39.22 10.20 -8.46
CA SER A 334 39.84 11.54 -8.52
C SER A 334 41.36 11.43 -8.63
N VAL A 335 41.87 11.35 -9.86
CA VAL A 335 43.32 11.38 -10.10
C VAL A 335 43.79 12.83 -10.17
N ARG A 336 44.58 13.27 -9.18
CA ARG A 336 45.38 14.50 -9.27
C ARG A 336 46.43 14.33 -10.36
N THR A 337 46.38 15.16 -11.39
CA THR A 337 47.36 15.19 -12.48
C THR A 337 48.67 15.84 -12.00
N LEU A 338 49.76 15.07 -11.99
CA LEU A 338 51.10 15.62 -11.78
C LEU A 338 51.63 16.27 -13.08
N ALA A 339 52.33 17.39 -12.90
CA ALA A 339 52.90 18.18 -13.98
C ALA A 339 53.87 17.37 -14.85
N LYS A 340 53.85 17.69 -16.14
CA LYS A 340 54.49 16.98 -17.23
C LYS A 340 55.98 17.33 -17.26
N ASP A 341 56.81 16.53 -16.62
CA ASP A 341 58.24 16.48 -16.94
C ASP A 341 58.82 15.06 -16.92
N SER A 342 59.67 14.82 -17.92
CA SER A 342 60.41 13.59 -18.24
C SER A 342 59.64 12.44 -18.91
N LYS A 343 59.90 12.33 -20.22
CA LYS A 343 59.53 11.27 -21.16
C LYS A 343 60.32 9.99 -20.82
N LYS A 344 59.65 8.86 -20.55
CA LYS A 344 60.27 7.52 -20.65
C LYS A 344 59.41 6.61 -21.54
N ARG A 345 60.02 6.18 -22.65
CA ARG A 345 59.54 5.14 -23.57
C ARG A 345 59.46 3.81 -22.81
N ILE A 346 58.34 3.10 -22.90
CA ILE A 346 58.27 1.69 -22.50
C ILE A 346 57.68 0.89 -23.66
N ASP A 347 58.46 -0.09 -24.11
CA ASP A 347 58.25 -0.93 -25.28
C ASP A 347 57.10 -1.94 -25.12
N ALA A 348 56.36 -2.15 -26.20
CA ALA A 348 55.17 -3.00 -26.33
C ALA A 348 55.43 -4.53 -26.25
N ARG A 349 56.50 -5.00 -25.60
CA ARG A 349 56.93 -6.41 -25.63
C ARG A 349 56.82 -7.21 -24.33
N LYS A 350 56.26 -6.66 -23.24
CA LYS A 350 56.15 -7.37 -21.94
C LYS A 350 54.72 -7.58 -21.42
N GLY A 351 53.69 -7.44 -22.26
CA GLY A 351 52.29 -7.66 -21.88
C GLY A 351 51.75 -9.09 -22.06
N LEU A 352 52.48 -9.99 -22.73
CA LEU A 352 51.92 -11.27 -23.22
C LEU A 352 52.27 -12.51 -22.38
N LEU A 353 52.84 -12.38 -21.18
CA LEU A 353 53.33 -13.55 -20.41
C LEU A 353 52.82 -13.70 -18.97
N LEU A 354 51.71 -13.05 -18.57
CA LEU A 354 51.17 -13.24 -17.21
C LEU A 354 49.68 -13.62 -17.13
N ALA A 355 49.01 -13.91 -18.25
CA ALA A 355 47.59 -14.29 -18.23
C ALA A 355 47.32 -15.82 -18.13
N SER A 356 48.34 -16.67 -17.92
CA SER A 356 48.15 -18.14 -17.97
C SER A 356 48.19 -18.88 -16.63
N TYR A 357 48.25 -18.20 -15.48
CA TYR A 357 48.28 -18.90 -14.19
C TYR A 357 47.37 -18.24 -13.14
N SER A 358 46.09 -18.58 -13.16
CA SER A 358 45.31 -18.60 -11.92
C SER A 358 44.19 -19.63 -12.03
N ARG A 359 44.48 -20.86 -11.64
CA ARG A 359 43.48 -21.90 -11.39
C ARG A 359 43.62 -22.35 -9.94
N LYS A 360 42.54 -22.14 -9.18
CA LYS A 360 42.08 -22.88 -7.99
C LYS A 360 43.08 -23.10 -6.83
N ARG A 361 42.79 -22.46 -5.68
CA ARG A 361 42.94 -23.12 -4.37
C ARG A 361 41.86 -22.68 -3.40
N THR A 362 41.14 -23.70 -2.91
CA THR A 362 40.13 -23.69 -1.86
C THR A 362 40.76 -23.70 -0.46
N ARG A 363 39.90 -23.45 0.55
CA ARG A 363 39.90 -23.92 1.97
C ARG A 363 40.30 -22.96 3.12
N ARG A 364 39.27 -22.73 3.97
CA ARG A 364 39.17 -23.00 5.43
C ARG A 364 39.97 -22.16 6.46
N ARG A 365 39.17 -21.39 7.23
CA ARG A 365 38.94 -21.44 8.71
C ARG A 365 40.06 -21.06 9.71
N LYS A 366 39.70 -20.01 10.50
CA LYS A 366 39.62 -19.92 11.98
C LYS A 366 40.86 -19.59 12.85
N ARG A 367 40.66 -18.55 13.69
CA ARG A 367 40.84 -18.43 15.17
C ARG A 367 42.16 -17.87 15.76
N GLY A 368 41.99 -16.78 16.53
CA GLY A 368 42.69 -16.43 17.81
C GLY A 368 44.06 -15.76 17.69
N LYS A 369 44.61 -15.03 18.68
CA LYS A 369 44.19 -14.42 19.95
C LYS A 369 45.43 -13.63 20.46
N SER A 370 45.23 -12.59 21.29
CA SER A 370 46.19 -11.99 22.27
C SER A 370 47.37 -11.17 21.68
N THR A 371 47.93 -10.08 22.27
CA THR A 371 48.13 -9.56 23.65
C THR A 371 48.41 -8.03 23.58
N ILE A 372 47.81 -7.15 24.40
CA ILE A 372 48.30 -6.54 25.67
C ILE A 372 49.72 -5.92 25.63
N HIS A 373 49.87 -4.58 25.72
CA HIS A 373 50.38 -3.83 26.92
C HIS A 373 50.59 -2.32 26.68
N HIS A 374 50.28 -1.55 27.76
CA HIS A 374 50.77 -0.24 28.25
C HIS A 374 51.28 0.82 27.27
N GLY A 375 50.90 2.09 27.35
CA GLY A 375 50.55 2.90 28.51
C GLY A 375 51.55 4.05 28.60
N ASN A 376 51.09 5.30 28.46
CA ASN A 376 51.51 6.43 29.28
C ASN A 376 50.71 7.70 28.95
N THR A 377 50.12 8.21 30.02
CA THR A 377 49.56 9.53 30.28
C THR A 377 50.56 10.68 30.08
N VAL A 378 50.07 11.91 29.82
CA VAL A 378 50.23 13.09 30.70
C VAL A 378 49.79 14.41 30.01
N THR A 379 48.68 14.95 30.53
CA THR A 379 48.32 16.36 30.87
C THR A 379 48.23 17.53 29.88
N GLY A 380 47.16 18.30 30.08
CA GLY A 380 46.98 19.74 29.81
C GLY A 380 45.50 20.05 29.51
N ALA A 381 44.62 20.33 30.49
CA ALA A 381 44.30 21.68 31.02
C ALA A 381 44.06 22.72 29.89
N THR A 382 42.98 23.49 29.77
CA THR A 382 42.05 24.07 30.76
C THR A 382 40.87 24.70 30.01
N GLU A 383 39.82 25.00 30.77
CA GLU A 383 38.53 25.63 30.44
C GLU A 383 38.57 26.91 29.58
N ARG A 384 37.57 27.06 28.71
CA ARG A 384 36.55 28.13 28.76
C ARG A 384 35.33 27.77 27.91
#